data_AF-A0A1Q7GF41-F1
#
_entry.id   AF-A0A1Q7GF41-F1
#
_cell.length_a   1.000
_cell.length_b   1.000
_cell.length_c   1.000
_cell.angle_alpha   90.00
_cell.angle_beta   90.00
_cell.angle_gamma   90.00
#
_symmetry.space_group_name_H-M   'P 1'
#
loop_
_entity.id
_entity.type
_entity.pdbx_description
1 polymer ?
#
loop_
_entity_poly.entity_id
_entity_poly.type
_entity_poly.pdbx_seq_one_letter_code
_entity_poly.pdbx_strand_id
1 'polypeptide(L)' 'MKPRRSKVSVLLTEEELARFERYCVERGYKKSTLIARLIRDHLNGEGFEVQGEFPLNPPQS' A
#
# COMPACT_ATOMS: atom_id res chain seq x y z
N MET A 1 -11.49 -13.67 -11.67
CA MET A 1 -10.14 -14.02 -11.17
C MET A 1 -9.95 -13.37 -9.80
N LYS A 2 -9.53 -14.09 -8.76
CA LYS A 2 -9.26 -13.47 -7.44
C LYS A 2 -7.97 -12.64 -7.53
N PRO A 3 -7.90 -11.42 -6.96
CA PRO A 3 -6.69 -10.60 -6.99
C PRO A 3 -5.55 -11.30 -6.24
N ARG A 4 -4.36 -11.35 -6.84
CA ARG A 4 -3.14 -11.83 -6.16
C ARG A 4 -2.75 -10.81 -5.09
N ARG A 5 -2.57 -11.28 -3.85
CA ARG A 5 -2.08 -10.43 -2.75
C ARG A 5 -0.57 -10.56 -2.65
N SER A 6 0.13 -9.44 -2.71
CA SER A 6 1.58 -9.37 -2.49
C SER A 6 1.86 -8.84 -1.08
N LYS A 7 2.97 -9.29 -0.48
CA LYS A 7 3.42 -8.83 0.84
C LYS A 7 4.42 -7.69 0.68
N VAL A 8 4.25 -6.63 1.47
CA VAL A 8 5.25 -5.58 1.66
C VAL A 8 5.80 -5.72 3.08
N SER A 9 7.12 -5.63 3.23
CA SER A 9 7.81 -5.57 4.54
C SER A 9 8.41 -4.18 4.69
N VAL A 10 8.19 -3.55 5.85
CA VAL A 10 8.69 -2.20 6.16
C VAL A 10 9.65 -2.31 7.32
N LEU A 11 10.78 -1.61 7.24
CA LEU A 11 11.74 -1.48 8.34
C LEU A 11 11.45 -0.16 9.05
N LEU A 12 11.29 -0.23 10.37
CA LEU A 12 11.08 0.91 11.25
C LEU A 12 12.08 0.82 12.39
N THR A 13 12.50 1.98 12.91
CA THR A 13 13.16 2.04 14.20
C THR A 13 12.21 1.61 15.33
N GLU A 14 12.76 1.27 16.49
CA GLU A 14 11.95 0.90 17.66
C GLU A 14 11.00 2.03 18.08
N GLU A 15 11.46 3.28 18.02
CA GLU A 15 10.66 4.47 18.36
C GLU A 15 9.48 4.66 17.40
N GLU A 16 9.72 4.56 16.10
CA GLU A 16 8.68 4.67 15.07
C GLU A 16 7.64 3.55 15.21
N LEU A 17 8.11 2.32 15.46
CA LEU A 17 7.24 1.19 15.70
C LEU A 17 6.36 1.47 16.91
N ALA A 18 6.94 1.80 18.07
CA ALA A 18 6.22 2.05 19.32
C ALA A 18 5.15 3.15 19.15
N ARG A 19 5.49 4.25 18.49
CA ARG A 19 4.54 5.33 18.18
C ARG A 19 3.40 4.85 17.29
N PHE A 20 3.71 4.08 16.25
CA PHE A 20 2.70 3.51 15.35
C PHE A 20 1.79 2.50 16.06
N GLU A 21 2.35 1.66 16.94
CA GLU A 21 1.57 0.70 17.72
C GLU A 21 0.56 1.40 18.62
N ARG A 22 1.02 2.40 19.37
CA ARG A 22 0.17 3.17 20.28
C ARG A 22 -0.95 3.89 19.53
N TYR A 23 -0.63 4.52 18.40
CA TYR A 23 -1.64 5.15 17.54
C TYR A 23 -2.71 4.14 17.06
N CYS A 24 -2.29 2.94 16.66
CA CYS A 24 -3.22 1.89 16.24
C CYS A 24 -4.14 1.47 17.38
N VAL A 25 -3.62 1.27 18.59
CA VAL A 25 -4.40 0.87 19.77
C VAL A 25 -5.41 1.95 20.15
N GLU A 26 -4.97 3.20 20.28
CA GLU A 26 -5.83 4.32 20.69
C GLU A 26 -6.99 4.58 19.70
N ARG A 27 -6.78 4.26 18.41
CA ARG A 27 -7.78 4.47 17.35
C ARG A 27 -8.52 3.19 16.94
N GLY A 28 -8.19 2.04 17.50
CA GLY A 28 -8.80 0.74 17.15
C GLY A 28 -8.42 0.21 15.76
N TYR A 29 -7.26 0.58 15.23
CA TYR A 29 -6.80 0.10 13.92
C TYR A 29 -5.96 -1.17 14.01
N LYS A 30 -6.12 -2.03 12.99
CA LYS A 30 -5.13 -3.08 12.70
C LYS A 30 -3.97 -2.46 11.91
N LYS A 31 -2.73 -2.75 12.34
CA LYS A 31 -1.49 -2.24 11.74
C LYS A 31 -1.45 -2.38 10.21
N SER A 32 -1.62 -3.61 9.71
CA SER A 32 -1.55 -3.91 8.27
C SER A 32 -2.68 -3.23 7.47
N THR A 33 -3.88 -3.16 8.05
CA THR A 33 -5.02 -2.46 7.43
C THR A 33 -4.76 -0.97 7.32
N LEU A 34 -4.19 -0.35 8.37
CA LEU A 34 -3.86 1.06 8.35
C LEU A 34 -2.73 1.36 7.36
N ILE A 35 -1.65 0.56 7.33
CA ILE A 35 -0.57 0.72 6.35
C ILE A 35 -1.11 0.63 4.91
N ALA A 36 -1.93 -0.38 4.62
CA ALA A 36 -2.52 -0.54 3.29
C ALA A 36 -3.46 0.64 2.91
N ARG A 37 -4.12 1.25 3.89
CA ARG A 37 -4.89 2.48 3.67
C ARG A 37 -3.96 3.66 3.40
N LEU A 38 -2.96 3.89 4.25
CA LEU A 38 -2.02 5.00 4.13
C LEU A 38 -1.28 4.98 2.79
N ILE A 39 -0.85 3.81 2.33
CA ILE A 39 -0.22 3.66 1.00
C ILE A 39 -1.18 4.10 -0.11
N ARG A 40 -2.43 3.62 -0.09
CA ARG A 40 -3.43 3.98 -1.12
C ARG A 40 -3.77 5.46 -1.08
N ASP A 41 -4.05 5.99 0.11
CA ASP A 41 -4.45 7.38 0.30
C ASP A 41 -3.30 8.32 -0.17
N HIS A 42 -2.04 7.95 0.11
CA HIS A 42 -0.86 8.69 -0.36
C HIS A 42 -0.71 8.65 -1.88
N LEU A 43 -0.71 7.46 -2.51
CA LEU A 43 -0.55 7.33 -3.97
C LEU A 43 -1.69 8.01 -4.73
N ASN A 44 -2.93 7.91 -4.23
CA ASN A 44 -4.08 8.59 -4.81
C ASN A 44 -3.94 10.11 -4.70
N GLY A 45 -3.43 10.62 -3.58
CA GLY A 45 -3.15 12.05 -3.39
C GLY A 45 -2.09 12.58 -4.34
N GLU A 46 -1.06 11.79 -4.61
CA GLU A 46 0.00 12.11 -5.59
C GLU A 46 -0.44 11.92 -7.05
N GLY A 47 -1.63 11.36 -7.30
CA GLY A 47 -2.08 10.98 -8.65
C GLY A 47 -1.19 9.89 -9.28
N PHE A 48 -0.48 9.12 -8.46
CA PHE A 48 0.46 8.10 -8.93
C PHE A 48 -0.30 6.84 -9.34
N GLU A 49 -0.67 6.77 -10.61
CA GLU A 49 -1.18 5.55 -11.22
C GLU A 49 -0.04 4.77 -11.87
N VAL A 50 0.00 3.46 -11.63
CA VAL A 50 0.85 2.58 -12.42
C VAL A 50 0.29 2.60 -13.84
N GLN A 51 1.03 3.20 -14.79
CA GLN A 51 0.75 3.02 -16.21
C GLN A 51 0.73 1.52 -16.45
N GLY A 52 -0.47 0.99 -16.71
CA GLY A 52 -0.66 -0.43 -16.99
C GLY A 52 0.32 -0.83 -18.08
N GLU A 53 1.00 -1.95 -17.87
CA GLU A 53 1.80 -2.62 -18.90
C GLU A 53 1.03 -2.54 -20.22
N PHE A 54 1.46 -1.66 -21.12
CA PHE A 54 0.99 -1.67 -22.50
C PHE A 54 1.31 -3.09 -22.99
N PRO A 55 0.32 -3.95 -23.31
CA PRO A 55 0.65 -5.18 -23.99
C PRO A 55 1.30 -4.76 -25.31
N LEU A 56 2.60 -5.05 -25.45
CA LEU A 56 3.38 -4.82 -26.68
C LEU A 56 2.94 -5.76 -27.80
N ASN A 57 1.63 -5.86 -28.06
CA ASN A 57 1.11 -6.54 -29.22
C ASN A 57 0.50 -5.49 -30.15
N PRO A 58 1.15 -5.18 -31.30
CA PRO A 58 0.52 -4.35 -32.31
C PRO A 58 -0.75 -5.03 -32.83
N PRO A 59 -1.78 -4.27 -33.25
CA PRO A 59 -2.92 -4.84 -33.95
C PRO A 59 -2.41 -5.56 -35.20
N GLN A 60 -2.69 -6.86 -35.31
CA GLN A 60 -2.49 -7.57 -36.56
C GLN A 60 -3.62 -7.12 -37.51
N SER A 61 -3.21 -6.50 -38.62
CA SER A 61 -4.06 -6.16 -39.76
C SER A 61 -4.60 -7.40 -40.48
#